data_AF-A0A537EGX3-F1
#
_entry.id   AF-A0A537EGX3-F1
#
_cell.length_a   1.000
_cell.length_b   1.000
_cell.length_c   1.000
_cell.angle_alpha   90.00
_cell.angle_beta   90.00
_cell.angle_gamma   90.00
#
_symmetry.space_group_name_H-M   'P 1'
#
loop_
_entity.id
_entity.type
_entity.pdbx_description
1 polymer ?
#
loop_
_entity_poly.entity_id
_entity_poly.type
_entity_poly.pdbx_seq_one_letter_code
_entity_poly.pdbx_strand_id
1 'polypeptide(L)' 'MVNDSIRIGLTNDTSSLRGLSLLAYSQLSRYDSPSYYKLCAISRAAGILAARKESIRRGYASRPRTPSNHSSSPATVSK' A
#
# COMPACT_ATOMS: atom_id res chain seq x y z
N MET A 1 -6.88 -1.10 -0.25
CA MET A 1 -6.31 -1.63 -1.51
C MET A 1 -4.80 -1.39 -1.60
N VAL A 2 -4.29 -0.16 -1.76
CA VAL A 2 -2.82 0.09 -1.90
C VAL A 2 -2.03 -0.38 -0.67
N ASN A 3 -2.46 -0.03 0.55
CA ASN A 3 -1.78 -0.48 1.77
C ASN A 3 -1.73 -2.01 1.91
N ASP A 4 -2.79 -2.70 1.50
CA ASP A 4 -2.79 -4.17 1.47
C ASP A 4 -1.84 -4.73 0.42
N SER A 5 -1.84 -4.15 -0.78
CA SER A 5 -0.91 -4.52 -1.85
C SER A 5 0.56 -4.30 -1.40
N ILE A 6 0.84 -3.23 -0.65
CA ILE A 6 2.16 -2.98 -0.04
C ILE A 6 2.48 -4.05 1.00
N ARG A 7 1.55 -4.35 1.91
CA ARG A 7 1.72 -5.38 2.94
C ARG A 7 2.01 -6.74 2.33
N ILE A 8 1.25 -7.15 1.32
CA ILE A 8 1.46 -8.40 0.56
C ILE A 8 2.84 -8.40 -0.10
N GLY A 9 3.24 -7.28 -0.72
CA GLY A 9 4.54 -7.14 -1.35
C GLY A 9 5.71 -7.22 -0.38
N LEU A 10 5.58 -6.64 0.83
CA LEU A 10 6.57 -6.75 1.90
C LEU A 10 6.66 -8.17 2.47
N THR A 11 5.52 -8.85 2.66
CA THR A 11 5.51 -10.23 3.17
C THR A 11 6.11 -11.24 2.20
N ASN A 12 6.04 -10.97 0.89
CA ASN A 12 6.56 -11.85 -0.16
C ASN A 12 7.86 -11.33 -0.81
N ASP A 13 8.46 -10.27 -0.26
CA ASP A 13 9.65 -9.58 -0.82
C ASP A 13 9.58 -9.29 -2.33
N THR A 14 8.37 -9.05 -2.86
CA THR A 14 8.15 -8.80 -4.28
C THR A 14 7.95 -7.31 -4.53
N SER A 15 8.80 -6.74 -5.39
CA SER A 15 8.66 -5.37 -5.89
C SER A 15 8.24 -5.33 -7.37
N SER A 16 7.99 -6.50 -7.97
CA SER A 16 7.65 -6.60 -9.40
C SER A 16 6.15 -6.43 -9.61
N LEU A 17 5.75 -5.64 -10.61
CA LEU A 17 4.35 -5.44 -10.95
C LEU A 17 3.64 -6.79 -11.23
N ARG A 18 4.28 -7.67 -11.99
CA ARG A 18 3.73 -8.97 -12.38
C ARG A 18 3.52 -9.89 -11.18
N GLY A 19 4.53 -10.03 -10.32
CA GLY A 19 4.43 -10.87 -9.13
C GLY A 19 3.40 -10.34 -8.13
N LEU A 20 3.39 -9.02 -7.93
CA LEU A 20 2.45 -8.38 -7.02
C LEU A 20 1.01 -8.43 -7.56
N SER A 21 0.81 -8.36 -8.87
CA SER A 21 -0.50 -8.57 -9.49
C SER A 21 -1.02 -9.98 -9.21
N LEU A 22 -0.23 -11.02 -9.44
CA LEU A 22 -0.67 -12.41 -9.20
C LEU A 22 -1.04 -12.67 -7.72
N LEU A 23 -0.26 -12.13 -6.79
CA LEU A 23 -0.47 -12.34 -5.35
C LEU A 23 -1.57 -11.45 -4.77
N ALA A 24 -1.54 -10.15 -5.09
CA ALA A 24 -2.44 -9.17 -4.48
C ALA A 24 -3.82 -9.16 -5.15
N TYR A 25 -3.95 -9.51 -6.43
CA TYR A 25 -5.23 -9.46 -7.13
C TYR A 25 -6.24 -10.47 -6.57
N SER A 26 -5.80 -11.69 -6.25
CA SER A 26 -6.65 -12.70 -5.60
C SER A 26 -7.08 -12.26 -4.19
N GLN A 27 -6.17 -11.65 -3.43
CA GLN A 27 -6.44 -11.13 -2.08
C GLN A 27 -7.36 -9.89 -2.08
N LEU A 28 -7.25 -9.05 -3.12
CA LEU A 28 -8.10 -7.87 -3.31
C LEU A 28 -9.49 -8.21 -3.83
N SER A 29 -9.77 -9.47 -4.19
CA SER A 29 -11.11 -9.92 -4.62
C SER A 29 -12.19 -9.63 -3.56
N ARG A 30 -11.82 -9.57 -2.27
CA ARG A 30 -12.68 -9.18 -1.15
C ARG A 30 -13.23 -7.75 -1.21
N TYR A 31 -12.59 -6.88 -1.99
CA TYR A 31 -13.08 -5.53 -2.18
C TYR A 31 -14.10 -5.54 -3.32
N ASP A 32 -15.32 -5.11 -3.02
CA ASP A 32 -16.35 -4.81 -4.01
C ASP A 32 -15.98 -3.49 -4.73
N SER A 33 -14.97 -3.58 -5.58
CA SER A 33 -14.43 -2.45 -6.32
C SER A 33 -14.07 -2.91 -7.74
N PRO A 34 -14.27 -2.05 -8.76
CA PRO A 34 -13.94 -2.36 -10.13
C PRO A 34 -12.47 -2.77 -10.30
N SER A 35 -12.22 -3.65 -11.27
CA SER A 35 -10.89 -4.21 -11.57
C SER A 35 -9.84 -3.12 -11.84
N TYR A 36 -10.24 -2.00 -12.45
CA TYR A 36 -9.37 -0.85 -12.69
C TYR A 36 -8.77 -0.30 -11.39
N TYR A 37 -9.58 -0.09 -10.36
CA TYR A 37 -9.10 0.42 -9.06
C TYR A 37 -8.17 -0.58 -8.37
N LYS A 38 -8.43 -1.88 -8.53
CA LYS A 38 -7.55 -2.97 -8.05
C LYS A 38 -6.17 -2.90 -8.71
N LEU A 39 -6.13 -2.79 -10.04
CA LEU A 39 -4.89 -2.68 -10.80
C LEU A 39 -4.13 -1.39 -10.52
N CYS A 40 -4.83 -0.24 -10.42
CA CYS A 40 -4.21 1.02 -10.04
C CYS A 40 -3.63 0.99 -8.62
N ALA A 41 -4.23 0.23 -7.71
CA ALA A 41 -3.70 0.06 -6.36
C ALA A 41 -2.42 -0.80 -6.36
N ILE A 42 -2.43 -1.89 -7.12
CA ILE A 42 -1.29 -2.80 -7.30
C ILE A 42 -0.12 -2.08 -7.97
N SER A 43 -0.37 -1.32 -9.04
CA SER A 43 0.67 -0.56 -9.75
C SER A 43 1.35 0.48 -8.86
N ARG A 44 0.55 1.24 -8.09
CA ARG A 44 1.08 2.18 -7.09
C ARG A 44 1.91 1.48 -6.02
N ALA A 45 1.43 0.36 -5.49
CA ALA A 45 2.16 -0.41 -4.49
C ALA A 45 3.52 -0.91 -5.01
N ALA A 46 3.54 -1.46 -6.23
CA ALA A 46 4.77 -1.92 -6.86
C ALA A 46 5.80 -0.79 -7.02
N GLY A 47 5.38 0.41 -7.44
CA GLY A 47 6.24 1.58 -7.54
C GLY A 47 6.82 2.02 -6.18
N ILE A 48 6.01 2.05 -5.13
CA ILE A 48 6.45 2.39 -3.77
C ILE A 48 7.49 1.39 -3.27
N LEU A 49 7.25 0.09 -3.49
CA LEU A 49 8.17 -0.97 -3.09
C LEU A 49 9.48 -0.94 -3.88
N ALA A 50 9.42 -0.69 -5.18
CA ALA A 50 10.61 -0.55 -6.02
C ALA A 50 11.46 0.66 -5.59
N ALA A 51 10.80 1.81 -5.35
CA ALA A 51 11.46 3.02 -4.85
C ALA A 51 12.08 2.78 -3.46
N ARG A 52 11.39 2.05 -2.57
CA ARG A 52 11.91 1.68 -1.25
C ARG A 52 13.12 0.75 -1.35
N LYS A 53 13.08 -0.26 -2.22
CA LYS A 53 14.21 -1.17 -2.44
C LYS A 53 15.43 -0.41 -2.95
N GLU A 54 15.21 0.51 -3.88
CA GLU A 54 16.27 1.36 -4.42
C GLU A 54 16.80 2.37 -3.39
N SER A 55 15.94 2.96 -2.56
CA SER A 55 16.36 3.90 -1.51
C SER A 55 17.21 3.20 -0.45
N ILE A 56 16.80 1.99 -0.03
CA ILE A 56 17.57 1.14 0.91
C ILE A 56 18.93 0.81 0.30
N ARG A 57 18.98 0.39 -0.98
CA ARG A 57 20.24 0.07 -1.68
C ARG A 57 21.19 1.27 -1.74
N ARG A 58 20.66 2.48 -1.89
CA ARG A 58 21.44 3.73 -1.93
C ARG A 58 21.81 4.26 -0.54
N GLY A 59 21.45 3.58 0.55
CA GLY A 59 21.71 4.03 1.93
C GLY A 59 20.79 5.15 2.42
N TYR A 60 19.77 5.52 1.65
CA TYR A 60 18.75 6.46 2.10
C TYR A 60 17.71 5.69 2.92
N ALA A 61 17.85 5.76 4.25
CA ALA A 61 16.78 5.36 5.15
C ALA A 61 15.54 6.18 4.81
N SER A 62 14.51 5.52 4.27
CA SER A 62 13.23 6.16 4.01
C SER A 62 12.70 6.65 5.35
N ARG A 63 12.82 7.97 5.58
CA ARG A 63 12.38 8.60 6.83
C ARG A 63 10.89 8.28 6.97
N PRO A 64 10.47 7.49 7.98
CA PRO A 64 9.06 7.19 8.16
C PRO A 64 8.34 8.53 8.34
N ARG A 65 7.32 8.76 7.52
CA ARG A 65 6.45 9.94 7.68
C ARG A 65 5.82 9.79 9.06
N THR A 66 6.25 10.60 10.01
CA THR A 66 5.62 10.69 11.32
C THR A 66 4.11 10.92 11.09
N PRO A 67 3.22 10.11 11.68
CA PRO A 67 1.81 10.39 11.59
C PRO A 67 1.57 11.70 12.34
N SER A 68 1.19 12.75 11.63
CA SER A 68 0.59 13.92 12.24
C SER A 68 -0.70 13.46 12.90
N ASN A 69 -0.65 13.32 14.22
CA ASN A 69 -1.76 13.00 15.10
C ASN A 69 -2.87 14.06 14.91
N HIS A 70 -3.82 13.81 14.01
CA HIS A 70 -5.11 14.50 14.06
C HIS A 70 -5.97 13.75 15.07
N SER A 71 -5.91 14.22 16.31
CA SER A 71 -6.89 13.97 17.35
C SER A 71 -8.27 14.35 16.82
N SER A 72 -9.04 13.37 16.35
CA SER A 72 -10.48 13.53 16.17
C SER A 72 -11.14 13.42 17.55
N SER A 73 -11.38 14.56 18.18
CA SER A 73 -12.29 14.69 19.34
C SER A 73 -13.69 14.20 18.95
N PRO A 74 -14.40 13.46 19.83
CA PRO A 74 -15.79 13.08 19.58
C PRO A 74 -16.70 14.27 19.89
N ALA A 75 -17.33 14.84 18.86
CA ALA A 75 -18.46 15.75 19.06
C ALA A 75 -19.72 14.91 19.24
N THR A 76 -20.11 14.70 20.50
CA THR A 76 -21.48 14.38 20.89
C THR A 76 -22.40 15.53 20.48
N VAL A 77 -23.37 15.28 19.60
CA VAL A 77 -24.62 16.07 19.54
C VAL A 77 -25.78 15.10 19.32
N SER A 78 -26.51 14.86 20.40
CA SER A 78 -27.89 14.42 20.39
C SER A 78 -28.80 15.50 19.81
N LYS A 79 -29.81 15.10 19.06
CA LYS A 79 -31.12 15.77 19.08
C LYS A 79 -32.21 14.76 18.75
#